data_AF-A0A2G6GS38-F1
#
_entry.id   AF-A0A2G6GS38-F1
#
_cell.length_a   1.000
_cell.length_b   1.000
_cell.length_c   1.000
_cell.angle_alpha   90.00
_cell.angle_beta   90.00
_cell.angle_gamma   90.00
#
_symmetry.space_group_name_H-M   'P 1'
#
loop_
_entity.id
_entity.type
_entity.pdbx_description
1 polymer ?
#
loop_
_entity_poly.entity_id
_entity_poly.type
_entity_poly.pdbx_seq_one_letter_code
_entity_poly.pdbx_strand_id
1 'polypeptide(L)'
;QIVSENYIKEATTAAKDLKDEFGNFPLNYYGYQWWILHINDLEIPYMRGHKGQYIYSIPEKNAIVVRLGEERDKENIGEISSDILEYINMAFPLLR
;
A
#
# COMPACT_ATOMS: atom_id res chain seq x y z
N GLN A 1 -3.91 -20.02 12.13
CA GLN A 1 -4.45 -18.73 11.65
C GLN A 1 -4.48 -17.75 12.83
N ILE A 2 -3.95 -16.53 12.68
CA ILE A 2 -3.86 -15.54 13.77
C ILE A 2 -5.10 -14.64 13.84
N VAL A 3 -5.68 -14.28 12.69
CA VAL A 3 -6.90 -13.47 12.53
C VAL A 3 -7.81 -14.09 11.48
N SER A 4 -9.11 -13.77 11.49
CA SER A 4 -10.08 -14.35 10.53
C SER A 4 -9.81 -13.91 9.09
N GLU A 5 -10.25 -14.71 8.12
CA GLU A 5 -10.17 -14.37 6.70
C GLU A 5 -10.97 -13.09 6.39
N ASN A 6 -12.14 -12.94 7.03
CA ASN A 6 -12.94 -11.73 6.93
C ASN A 6 -12.17 -10.49 7.42
N TYR A 7 -11.46 -10.59 8.55
CA TYR A 7 -10.66 -9.49 9.04
C TYR A 7 -9.57 -9.09 8.04
N ILE A 8 -8.87 -10.06 7.43
CA ILE A 8 -7.86 -9.75 6.41
C ILE A 8 -8.51 -9.05 5.22
N LYS A 9 -9.63 -9.58 4.70
CA LYS A 9 -10.33 -9.00 3.57
C LYS A 9 -10.76 -7.55 3.85
N GLU A 10 -11.35 -7.29 5.01
CA GLU A 10 -11.77 -5.95 5.41
C GLU A 10 -10.56 -5.02 5.62
N ALA A 11 -9.51 -5.52 6.28
CA ALA A 11 -8.30 -4.75 6.55
C ALA A 11 -7.57 -4.33 5.27
N THR A 12 -7.55 -5.19 4.25
CA THR A 12 -6.85 -4.95 2.99
C THR A 12 -7.77 -4.40 1.90
N THR A 13 -8.96 -3.92 2.24
CA THR A 13 -9.88 -3.24 1.31
C THR A 13 -10.06 -1.79 1.74
N ALA A 14 -10.02 -0.86 0.79
CA ALA A 14 -10.25 0.54 1.11
C ALA A 14 -11.67 0.78 1.65
N ALA A 15 -11.80 1.62 2.68
CA ALA A 15 -13.09 1.95 3.29
C ALA A 15 -13.85 2.99 2.44
N LYS A 16 -14.36 2.56 1.27
CA LYS A 16 -15.02 3.42 0.27
C LYS A 16 -16.27 4.15 0.77
N ASP A 17 -16.84 3.74 1.90
CA ASP A 17 -17.96 4.44 2.54
C ASP A 17 -17.53 5.71 3.29
N LEU A 18 -16.22 5.95 3.44
CA LEU A 18 -15.63 7.16 4.00
C LEU A 18 -15.20 8.13 2.90
N LYS A 19 -14.97 9.39 3.27
CA LYS A 19 -14.41 10.41 2.37
C LYS A 19 -12.89 10.41 2.45
N ASP A 20 -12.26 10.79 1.34
CA ASP A 20 -10.83 11.11 1.29
C ASP A 20 -10.48 12.33 2.16
N GLU A 21 -9.18 12.60 2.29
CA GLU A 21 -8.68 13.71 3.11
C GLU A 21 -9.07 15.09 2.57
N PHE A 22 -9.49 15.18 1.31
CA PHE A 22 -9.95 16.40 0.66
C PHE A 22 -11.47 16.60 0.72
N GLY A 23 -12.22 15.59 1.18
CA GLY A 23 -13.68 15.61 1.29
C GLY A 23 -14.44 15.48 -0.04
N ASN A 24 -13.74 15.20 -1.14
CA ASN A 24 -14.28 15.28 -2.50
C ASN A 24 -14.68 13.92 -3.06
N PHE A 25 -13.98 12.85 -2.68
CA PHE A 25 -14.17 11.51 -3.23
C PHE A 25 -14.28 10.44 -2.14
N PRO A 26 -14.86 9.27 -2.46
CA PRO A 26 -14.74 8.07 -1.64
C PRO A 26 -13.27 7.72 -1.36
N LEU A 27 -12.95 7.35 -0.12
CA LEU A 27 -11.62 6.91 0.27
C LEU A 27 -11.25 5.61 -0.47
N ASN A 28 -10.17 5.64 -1.25
CA ASN A 28 -9.73 4.50 -2.05
C ASN A 28 -8.32 3.99 -1.68
N TYR A 29 -7.60 4.65 -0.77
CA TYR A 29 -6.19 4.36 -0.47
C TYR A 29 -5.92 3.87 0.96
N TYR A 30 -6.96 3.65 1.77
CA TYR A 30 -6.79 3.24 3.18
C TYR A 30 -7.96 2.41 3.71
N GLY A 31 -7.62 1.36 4.48
CA GLY A 31 -8.56 0.45 5.14
C GLY A 31 -7.97 -0.05 6.46
N TYR A 32 -8.70 0.11 7.57
CA TYR A 32 -8.19 -0.17 8.91
C TYR A 32 -6.79 0.42 9.15
N GLN A 33 -5.74 -0.41 9.15
CA GLN A 33 -4.34 -0.05 9.41
C GLN A 33 -3.44 -0.30 8.19
N TRP A 34 -4.05 -0.49 7.02
CA TRP A 34 -3.38 -0.75 5.75
C TRP A 34 -3.61 0.41 4.79
N TRP A 35 -2.56 0.72 4.05
CA TRP A 35 -2.64 1.54 2.86
C TRP A 35 -2.91 0.65 1.65
N ILE A 36 -3.65 1.16 0.67
CA ILE A 36 -3.96 0.44 -0.57
C ILE A 36 -3.33 1.22 -1.72
N LEU A 37 -2.34 0.61 -2.36
CA LEU A 37 -1.62 1.20 -3.48
C LEU A 37 -2.18 0.67 -4.80
N HIS A 38 -2.56 1.58 -5.69
CA HIS A 38 -3.09 1.25 -7.02
C HIS A 38 -2.00 1.46 -8.06
N ILE A 39 -1.48 0.37 -8.64
CA ILE A 39 -0.47 0.44 -9.70
C ILE A 39 -0.91 -0.48 -10.85
N ASN A 40 -1.09 0.09 -12.04
CA ASN A 40 -1.69 -0.59 -13.18
C ASN A 40 -3.06 -1.17 -12.79
N ASP A 41 -3.26 -2.48 -12.99
CA ASP A 41 -4.48 -3.20 -12.61
C ASP A 41 -4.37 -3.93 -11.25
N LEU A 42 -3.35 -3.60 -10.44
CA LEU A 42 -3.10 -4.23 -9.15
C LEU A 42 -3.50 -3.32 -7.99
N GLU A 43 -4.23 -3.90 -7.02
CA GLU A 43 -4.45 -3.33 -5.70
C GLU A 43 -3.47 -3.99 -4.72
N ILE A 44 -2.52 -3.21 -4.20
CA ILE A 44 -1.43 -3.70 -3.34
C ILE A 44 -1.64 -3.19 -1.92
N PRO A 45 -2.13 -4.02 -0.99
CA PRO A 45 -2.16 -3.68 0.42
C PRO A 45 -0.74 -3.57 0.94
N TYR A 46 -0.42 -2.43 1.54
CA TYR A 46 0.91 -2.16 2.07
C TYR A 46 0.88 -1.42 3.40
N MET A 47 1.97 -1.55 4.15
CA MET A 47 2.26 -0.75 5.33
C MET A 47 3.36 0.24 5.00
N ARG A 48 3.25 1.47 5.53
CA ARG A 48 4.28 2.50 5.35
C ARG A 48 4.67 3.18 6.66
N GLY A 49 5.96 3.39 6.84
CA GLY A 49 6.56 4.12 7.95
C GLY A 49 7.09 5.48 7.51
N HIS A 50 7.13 6.43 8.43
CA HIS A 50 7.50 7.82 8.16
C HIS A 50 8.90 8.01 7.56
N LYS A 51 9.81 7.08 7.85
CA LYS A 51 11.20 7.07 7.37
C LYS A 51 11.40 6.13 6.17
N GLY A 52 10.30 5.82 5.50
CA GLY A 52 10.23 5.02 4.29
C GLY A 52 10.28 3.52 4.50
N GLN A 53 9.90 3.00 5.66
CA GLN A 53 9.76 1.56 5.84
C GLN A 53 8.51 1.09 5.09
N TYR A 54 8.64 0.15 4.15
CA TYR A 54 7.53 -0.31 3.34
C TYR A 54 7.40 -1.83 3.37
N ILE A 55 6.18 -2.34 3.51
CA ILE A 55 5.85 -3.77 3.39
C ILE A 55 4.71 -3.87 2.38
N TYR A 56 5.00 -4.32 1.16
CA TYR A 56 4.03 -4.50 0.09
C TYR A 56 3.59 -5.95 0.01
N SER A 57 2.29 -6.20 0.05
CA SER A 57 1.72 -7.53 -0.15
C SER A 57 1.22 -7.65 -1.59
N ILE A 58 1.75 -8.61 -2.36
CA ILE A 58 1.39 -8.81 -3.77
C ILE A 58 0.82 -10.23 -3.93
N PRO A 59 -0.49 -10.43 -3.68
CA PRO A 59 -1.13 -11.75 -3.73
C PRO A 59 -0.94 -12.46 -5.08
N GLU A 60 -1.00 -11.73 -6.20
CA GLU A 60 -0.88 -12.24 -7.57
C GLU A 60 0.50 -12.87 -7.85
N LYS A 61 1.51 -12.48 -7.05
CA LYS A 61 2.88 -13.00 -7.11
C LYS A 61 3.21 -13.93 -5.95
N ASN A 62 2.26 -14.17 -5.04
CA ASN A 62 2.48 -14.87 -3.78
C ASN A 62 3.76 -14.36 -3.07
N ALA A 63 3.90 -13.03 -3.00
CA ALA A 63 5.14 -12.39 -2.58
C ALA A 63 4.89 -11.22 -1.63
N ILE A 64 5.85 -10.99 -0.74
CA ILE A 64 5.96 -9.78 0.08
C ILE A 64 7.26 -9.09 -0.28
N VAL A 65 7.20 -7.78 -0.54
CA VAL A 65 8.39 -6.93 -0.71
C VAL A 65 8.56 -6.09 0.54
N VAL A 66 9.74 -6.13 1.14
CA VAL A 66 10.07 -5.38 2.37
C VAL A 66 11.22 -4.43 2.10
N ARG A 67 11.01 -3.13 2.33
CA ARG A 67 12.06 -2.09 2.33
C ARG A 67 12.23 -1.56 3.74
N LEU A 68 13.40 -1.82 4.34
CA LEU A 68 13.79 -1.31 5.65
C LEU A 68 14.71 -0.11 5.48
N GLY A 69 14.17 1.10 5.28
CA GLY A 69 15.02 2.27 5.16
C GLY A 69 14.96 3.24 6.33
N GLU A 70 15.72 4.31 6.20
CA GLU A 70 15.99 5.32 7.23
C GLU A 70 15.53 6.72 6.84
N GLU A 71 15.33 6.96 5.54
CA GLU A 71 14.78 8.18 4.97
C GLU A 71 13.75 7.84 3.88
N ARG A 72 12.79 8.75 3.69
CA ARG A 72 11.82 8.74 2.58
C ARG A 72 12.01 9.95 1.69
N ASP A 73 11.52 9.85 0.47
CA ASP A 73 11.49 11.00 -0.42
C ASP A 73 10.61 12.13 0.11
N LYS A 74 11.00 13.37 -0.21
CA LYS A 74 10.26 14.59 0.12
C LYS A 74 9.20 14.93 -0.92
N GLU A 75 9.35 14.42 -2.14
CA GLU A 75 8.40 14.60 -3.22
C GLU A 75 7.20 13.65 -3.03
N ASN A 76 6.00 14.20 -3.17
CA ASN A 76 4.77 13.42 -3.11
C ASN A 76 4.14 13.36 -4.51
N ILE A 77 3.56 12.20 -4.82
CA ILE A 77 2.72 11.95 -5.98
C ILE A 77 1.34 11.64 -5.42
N GLY A 78 0.45 12.64 -5.39
CA GLY A 78 -0.82 12.53 -4.67
C GLY A 78 -0.59 12.30 -3.18
N GLU A 79 -1.12 11.21 -2.65
CA GLU A 79 -1.18 10.85 -1.23
C GLU A 79 0.03 10.01 -0.76
N ILE A 80 0.97 9.71 -1.67
CA ILE A 80 2.16 8.88 -1.43
C ILE A 80 3.44 9.66 -1.73
N SER A 81 4.55 9.29 -1.09
CA SER A 81 5.88 9.74 -1.50
C SER A 81 6.36 9.00 -2.74
N SER A 82 7.17 9.66 -3.58
CA SER A 82 7.65 9.12 -4.87
C SER A 82 8.36 7.78 -4.74
N ASP A 83 9.16 7.61 -3.70
CA ASP A 83 9.91 6.40 -3.40
C ASP A 83 9.03 5.16 -3.21
N ILE A 84 7.77 5.32 -2.78
CA ILE A 84 6.82 4.20 -2.64
C ILE A 84 6.61 3.50 -3.99
N LEU A 85 6.48 4.27 -5.09
CA LEU A 85 6.35 3.73 -6.44
C LEU A 85 7.69 3.22 -6.97
N GLU A 86 8.79 3.90 -6.65
CA GLU A 86 10.11 3.54 -7.12
C GLU A 86 10.52 2.15 -6.63
N TYR A 87 10.42 1.88 -5.32
CA TYR A 87 10.86 0.61 -4.74
C TYR A 87 10.02 -0.58 -5.20
N ILE A 88 8.71 -0.42 -5.34
CA ILE A 88 7.85 -1.52 -5.82
C ILE A 88 8.10 -1.80 -7.30
N ASN A 89 8.32 -0.77 -8.13
CA ASN A 89 8.70 -0.94 -9.53
C ASN A 89 10.08 -1.59 -9.71
N MET A 90 11.05 -1.30 -8.82
CA MET A 90 12.32 -2.02 -8.78
C MET A 90 12.16 -3.50 -8.39
N ALA A 91 11.20 -3.80 -7.51
CA ALA A 91 10.95 -5.17 -7.05
C ALA A 91 10.23 -6.02 -8.10
N PHE A 92 9.27 -5.46 -8.85
CA PHE A 92 8.43 -6.21 -9.79
C PHE A 92 9.21 -7.13 -10.76
N PRO A 93 10.29 -6.69 -11.43
CA PRO A 93 11.09 -7.55 -12.31
C PRO A 93 11.78 -8.73 -11.60
N LEU A 94 11.93 -8.67 -10.27
CA LEU A 94 12.56 -9.72 -9.47
C LEU A 94 11.55 -10.79 -9.02
N LEU A 95 10.25 -10.48 -9.09
CA LEU A 95 9.17 -11.38 -8.70
C LEU A 95 8.84 -12.29 -9.88
N ARG A 96 8.86 -13.61 -9.63
CA ARG A 96 8.59 -14.64 -10.64
C ARG A 96 7.10 -14.81 -10.88
#